data_AF-A0A2J6X8A9-F1
#
_entry.id   AF-A0A2J6X8A9-F1
#
_cell.length_a   1.000
_cell.length_b   1.000
_cell.length_c   1.000
_cell.angle_alpha   90.00
_cell.angle_beta   90.00
_cell.angle_gamma   90.00
#
_symmetry.space_group_name_H-M   'P 1'
#
loop_
_entity.id
_entity.type
_entity.pdbx_description
1 polymer ?
#
loop_
_entity_poly.entity_id
_entity_poly.type
_entity_poly.pdbx_seq_one_letter_code
_entity_poly.pdbx_strand_id
1 'polypeptide(L)'
;ESLDPELREVVCQVSQRIAELSPRLYRVAQLIHYTPKQIAEQTRLSLTSVRKYLDDLYCQLELKRMDTSALQRDVVVALAVILYQFMSSEIER
;
A
#
# COMPACT_ATOMS: atom_id res chain seq x y z
N GLU A 1 -3.51 -0.29 -22.74
CA GLU A 1 -2.68 0.91 -22.54
C GLU A 1 -1.60 0.59 -21.51
N SER A 2 -0.38 1.09 -21.68
CA SER A 2 0.72 0.83 -20.75
C SER A 2 0.72 1.85 -19.62
N LEU A 3 0.91 1.40 -18.37
CA LEU A 3 1.16 2.29 -17.23
C LEU A 3 2.31 3.25 -17.54
N ASP A 4 2.15 4.50 -17.11
CA ASP A 4 3.21 5.50 -17.13
C ASP A 4 4.52 4.91 -16.56
N PRO A 5 5.68 5.12 -17.21
CA PRO A 5 6.94 4.51 -16.78
C PRO A 5 7.35 4.88 -15.35
N GLU A 6 7.12 6.12 -14.92
CA GLU A 6 7.45 6.59 -13.58
C GLU A 6 6.54 5.90 -12.56
N LEU A 7 5.23 5.89 -12.80
CA LEU A 7 4.29 5.14 -11.95
C LEU A 7 4.66 3.66 -11.85
N ARG A 8 5.05 3.04 -12.97
CA ARG A 8 5.45 1.63 -13.00
C ARG A 8 6.68 1.38 -12.13
N GLU A 9 7.71 2.21 -12.24
CA GLU A 9 8.92 2.10 -11.44
C GLU A 9 8.60 2.21 -9.95
N VAL A 10 7.82 3.22 -9.56
CA VAL A 10 7.42 3.41 -8.16
C VAL A 10 6.61 2.22 -7.65
N VAL A 11 5.63 1.73 -8.42
CA VAL A 11 4.83 0.56 -8.02
C VAL A 11 5.70 -0.69 -7.83
N CYS A 12 6.69 -0.91 -8.70
CA CYS A 12 7.63 -2.03 -8.56
C CYS A 12 8.52 -1.89 -7.31
N GLN A 13 9.02 -0.69 -7.00
CA GLN A 13 9.81 -0.46 -5.79
C GLN A 13 8.97 -0.67 -4.52
N VAL A 14 7.74 -0.17 -4.52
CA VAL A 14 6.81 -0.31 -3.39
C VAL A 14 6.39 -1.76 -3.20
N SER A 15 6.17 -2.53 -4.27
CA SER A 15 5.76 -3.94 -4.16
C SER A 15 6.83 -4.82 -3.52
N GLN A 16 8.11 -4.53 -3.75
CA GLN A 16 9.22 -5.21 -3.08
C GLN A 16 9.20 -4.95 -1.56
N ARG A 17 8.90 -3.71 -1.16
CA ARG A 17 8.79 -3.32 0.26
C ARG A 17 7.55 -3.89 0.94
N ILE A 18 6.49 -4.20 0.18
CA ILE A 18 5.30 -4.85 0.72
C ILE A 18 5.64 -6.22 1.33
N ALA A 19 6.62 -6.94 0.77
CA ALA A 19 7.10 -8.22 1.30
C ALA A 19 7.69 -8.09 2.72
N GLU A 20 8.16 -6.90 3.07
CA GLU A 20 8.81 -6.61 4.36
C GLU A 20 7.83 -6.07 5.41
N LEU A 21 6.58 -5.78 5.03
CA LEU A 21 5.59 -5.24 5.94
C LEU A 21 5.22 -6.26 7.02
N SER A 22 5.10 -5.79 8.25
CA SER A 22 4.49 -6.60 9.31
C SER A 22 3.07 -7.03 8.91
N PRO A 23 2.56 -8.19 9.39
CA PRO A 23 1.22 -8.67 9.02
C PRO A 23 0.10 -7.67 9.30
N ARG A 24 0.25 -6.82 10.32
CA ARG A 24 -0.71 -5.77 10.66
C ARG A 24 -0.71 -4.65 9.63
N LEU A 25 0.46 -4.17 9.22
CA LEU A 25 0.58 -3.13 8.20
C LEU A 25 0.18 -3.65 6.82
N TYR A 26 0.55 -4.89 6.49
CA TYR A 26 0.11 -5.52 5.26
C TYR A 26 -1.43 -5.60 5.17
N ARG A 27 -2.10 -5.96 6.27
CA ARG A 27 -3.57 -5.94 6.33
C ARG A 27 -4.17 -4.55 6.13
N VAL A 28 -3.52 -3.50 6.62
CA VAL A 28 -3.96 -2.11 6.37
C VAL A 28 -3.72 -1.71 4.91
N ALA A 29 -2.59 -2.12 4.31
CA ALA A 29 -2.30 -1.89 2.90
C ALA A 29 -3.31 -2.56 1.97
N GLN A 30 -3.77 -3.77 2.30
CA GLN A 30 -4.84 -4.47 1.57
C GLN A 30 -6.20 -3.76 1.60
N LEU A 31 -6.38 -2.81 2.52
CA LEU A 31 -7.62 -2.05 2.69
C LEU A 31 -7.48 -0.59 2.27
N ILE A 32 -6.39 -0.22 1.59
CA ILE A 32 -6.05 1.18 1.30
C ILE A 32 -7.07 1.89 0.40
N HIS A 33 -7.87 1.12 -0.37
CA HIS A 33 -8.97 1.63 -1.19
C HIS A 33 -10.20 2.07 -0.39
N TYR A 34 -10.25 1.77 0.91
CA TYR A 34 -11.30 2.20 1.81
C TYR A 34 -10.94 3.50 2.52
N THR A 35 -11.97 4.24 2.97
CA THR A 35 -11.75 5.39 3.85
C THR A 35 -11.19 4.96 5.21
N PRO A 36 -10.44 5.82 5.92
CA PRO A 36 -9.92 5.47 7.26
C PRO A 36 -10.99 5.00 8.26
N LYS A 37 -12.23 5.49 8.13
CA LYS A 37 -13.36 5.05 8.98
C LYS A 37 -13.75 3.60 8.67
N GLN A 38 -13.88 3.25 7.39
CA GLN A 38 -14.21 1.88 6.97
C GLN A 38 -13.09 0.90 7.33
N ILE A 39 -11.82 1.31 7.19
CA ILE A 39 -10.68 0.51 7.65
C ILE A 39 -10.79 0.24 9.16
N ALA A 40 -11.14 1.27 9.95
CA ALA A 40 -11.30 1.13 11.40
C ALA A 40 -12.39 0.10 11.76
N GLU A 41 -13.53 0.16 11.07
CA GLU A 41 -14.64 -0.79 11.24
C GLU A 41 -14.23 -2.23 10.89
N GLN A 42 -13.56 -2.44 9.75
CA GLN A 42 -13.13 -3.77 9.30
C GLN A 42 -12.00 -4.38 10.12
N THR A 43 -11.11 -3.54 10.68
CA THR A 43 -9.98 -3.96 11.50
C THR A 43 -10.29 -3.99 12.99
N ARG A 44 -11.47 -3.48 13.40
CA ARG A 44 -11.87 -3.26 14.81
C ARG A 44 -10.85 -2.39 15.58
N LEU A 45 -10.22 -1.46 14.88
CA LEU A 45 -9.27 -0.50 15.45
C LEU A 45 -9.96 0.84 15.70
N SER A 46 -9.37 1.68 16.55
CA SER A 46 -9.80 3.08 16.64
C SER A 46 -9.35 3.87 15.41
N LEU A 47 -10.11 4.90 15.04
CA LEU A 47 -9.76 5.78 13.92
C LEU A 47 -8.35 6.39 14.08
N THR A 48 -7.98 6.75 15.32
CA THR A 48 -6.65 7.27 15.65
C THR A 48 -5.56 6.23 15.35
N SER A 49 -5.80 4.96 15.69
CA SER A 49 -4.85 3.88 15.40
C SER A 49 -4.72 3.65 13.90
N VAL A 50 -5.82 3.68 13.15
CA VAL A 50 -5.80 3.56 11.69
C VAL A 50 -4.97 4.67 11.06
N ARG A 51 -5.19 5.93 11.47
CA ARG A 51 -4.40 7.06 10.97
C ARG A 51 -2.90 6.89 11.23
N LYS A 52 -2.55 6.39 12.43
CA LYS A 52 -1.15 6.07 12.76
C LYS A 52 -0.60 4.97 11.86
N TYR A 53 -1.35 3.88 11.68
CA TYR A 53 -0.92 2.79 10.78
C TYR A 53 -0.80 3.24 9.32
N LEU A 54 -1.65 4.15 8.84
CA LEU A 54 -1.53 4.72 7.50
C LEU A 54 -0.27 5.59 7.37
N ASP A 55 0.04 6.42 8.37
CA ASP A 55 1.29 7.21 8.37
C ASP A 55 2.52 6.30 8.43
N ASP A 56 2.52 5.29 9.30
CA ASP A 56 3.59 4.30 9.42
C ASP A 56 3.76 3.53 8.10
N LEU A 57 2.65 3.14 7.45
CA LEU A 57 2.66 2.48 6.14
C LEU A 57 3.31 3.37 5.07
N TYR A 58 2.87 4.61 4.91
CA TYR A 58 3.47 5.52 3.94
C TYR A 58 4.93 5.86 4.24
N CYS A 59 5.33 5.82 5.51
CA CYS A 59 6.72 6.00 5.90
C CYS A 59 7.58 4.79 5.47
N GLN A 60 7.15 3.56 5.78
CA GLN A 60 7.88 2.34 5.42
C GLN A 60 7.97 2.13 3.90
N LEU A 61 6.92 2.50 3.18
CA LEU A 61 6.89 2.46 1.72
C LEU A 61 7.61 3.67 1.06
N GLU A 62 8.21 4.57 1.84
CA GLU A 62 8.90 5.79 1.38
C GLU A 62 8.03 6.78 0.57
N LEU A 63 6.71 6.61 0.61
CA LEU A 63 5.74 7.45 -0.10
C LEU A 63 5.51 8.81 0.55
N LYS A 64 6.01 9.06 1.76
CA LYS A 64 5.85 10.34 2.47
C LYS A 64 6.63 11.49 1.81
N ARG A 65 7.76 11.17 1.16
CA ARG A 65 8.72 12.13 0.58
C ARG A 65 8.60 12.29 -0.94
N MET A 66 7.86 11.41 -1.61
CA MET A 66 7.58 11.56 -3.03
C MET A 66 6.67 12.78 -3.25
N ASP A 67 6.91 13.52 -4.33
CA ASP A 67 6.02 14.58 -4.84
C ASP A 67 4.73 13.94 -5.38
N THR A 68 3.95 13.41 -4.46
CA THR A 68 2.71 12.65 -4.66
C THR A 68 1.55 13.52 -5.09
N SER A 69 1.80 14.77 -5.51
CA SER A 69 0.80 15.60 -6.15
C SER A 69 0.49 15.11 -7.57
N ALA A 70 1.43 14.41 -8.24
CA ALA A 70 1.19 13.79 -9.53
C ALA A 70 0.59 12.38 -9.42
N LEU A 71 0.99 11.60 -8.40
CA LEU A 71 0.55 10.22 -8.17
C LEU A 71 -0.09 10.07 -6.79
N GLN A 72 -1.37 9.69 -6.77
CA GLN A 72 -2.12 9.44 -5.53
C GLN A 72 -1.52 8.25 -4.77
N ARG A 73 -1.12 8.44 -3.51
CA ARG A 73 -0.35 7.44 -2.71
C ARG A 73 -1.10 6.14 -2.51
N ASP A 74 -2.38 6.22 -2.25
CA ASP A 74 -3.30 5.10 -2.12
C ASP A 74 -3.37 4.26 -3.40
N VAL A 75 -3.37 4.89 -4.57
CA VAL A 75 -3.31 4.20 -5.87
C VAL A 75 -2.00 3.41 -6.02
N VAL A 76 -0.87 4.03 -5.68
CA VAL A 76 0.44 3.36 -5.71
C VAL A 76 0.46 2.14 -4.79
N VAL A 77 -0.02 2.29 -3.55
CA VAL A 77 -0.10 1.18 -2.59
C VAL A 77 -1.02 0.08 -3.11
N ALA A 78 -2.20 0.41 -3.64
CA ALA A 78 -3.16 -0.57 -4.15
C ALA A 78 -2.57 -1.40 -5.30
N LEU A 79 -1.94 -0.73 -6.28
CA LEU A 79 -1.30 -1.42 -7.40
C LEU A 79 -0.12 -2.30 -6.94
N ALA A 80 0.68 -1.80 -6.00
CA ALA A 80 1.80 -2.55 -5.45
C ALA A 80 1.35 -3.81 -4.69
N VAL A 81 0.25 -3.73 -3.92
CA VAL A 81 -0.34 -4.89 -3.23
C VAL A 81 -0.78 -5.94 -4.26
N ILE A 82 -1.46 -5.52 -5.33
CA ILE A 82 -1.91 -6.42 -6.40
C ILE A 82 -0.71 -7.10 -7.06
N LEU A 83 0.31 -6.33 -7.44
CA LEU A 83 1.52 -6.87 -8.05
C LEU A 83 2.22 -7.89 -7.14
N TYR A 84 2.37 -7.58 -5.86
CA TYR A 84 2.95 -8.50 -4.88
C TYR A 84 2.15 -9.81 -4.76
N GLN A 85 0.82 -9.73 -4.77
CA GLN A 85 -0.05 -10.91 -4.72
C GLN A 85 0.12 -11.79 -5.97
N PHE A 86 0.23 -11.20 -7.16
CA PHE A 86 0.51 -11.95 -8.38
C PHE A 86 1.85 -12.67 -8.30
N MET A 87 2.91 -11.97 -7.92
CA MET A 87 4.25 -12.55 -7.78
C MET A 87 4.30 -13.68 -6.74
N SER A 88 3.63 -13.50 -5.60
CA SER A 88 3.60 -14.51 -4.54
C SER A 88 2.79 -15.74 -4.94
N SER A 89 1.69 -15.56 -5.67
CA SER A 89 0.84 -16.65 -6.14
C SER A 89 1.49 -17.51 -7.24
N GLU A 90 2.44 -16.94 -7.99
CA GLU A 90 3.26 -17.67 -8.97
C GLU A 90 4.36 -18.50 -8.32
N ILE A 91 4.82 -18.13 -7.12
CA ILE A 91 5.84 -18.87 -6.36
C ILE A 91 5.25 -20.12 -5.67
N GLU A 92 3.95 -20.12 -5.38
CA GLU A 92 3.23 -21.24 -4.74
C GLU A 92 2.67 -22.28 -5.74
N ARG A 93 2.90 -22.13 -7.05
CA ARG A 93 2.51 -23.08 -8.10
C ARG A 93 3.69 -23.86 -8.65
#